data_AF-A0A8S3HFT3-F1
#
_entry.id   AF-A0A8S3HFT3-F1
#
_cell.length_a   1.000
_cell.length_b   1.000
_cell.length_c   1.000
_cell.angle_alpha   90.00
_cell.angle_beta   90.00
_cell.angle_gamma   90.00
#
_symmetry.space_group_name_H-M   'P 1'
#
loop_
_entity.id
_entity.type
_entity.pdbx_description
1 polymer ?
#
loop_
_entity_poly.entity_id
_entity_poly.type
_entity_poly.pdbx_seq_one_letter_code
_entity_poly.pdbx_strand_id
1 'polypeptide(L)'
;DYDFFQHLEMHMRAEYQTLVGRDHLAFRSYYYPVKNVLDGDLCEQYNHLDINKQKMIAEGLDRTTSEVAKKLEDIRTRFAF
;
A
#
# COMPACT_ATOMS: atom_id res chain seq x y z
N ASP A 1 -5.62 12.53 -2.14
CA ASP A 1 -4.54 11.58 -1.80
C ASP A 1 -5.00 10.43 -0.91
N TYR A 2 -5.81 10.67 0.13
CA TYR A 2 -6.35 9.61 0.98
C TYR A 2 -6.96 8.44 0.18
N ASP A 3 -7.88 8.71 -0.74
CA ASP A 3 -8.53 7.64 -1.52
C ASP A 3 -7.52 6.82 -2.32
N PHE A 4 -6.50 7.44 -2.91
CA PHE A 4 -5.46 6.74 -3.66
C PHE A 4 -4.71 5.74 -2.76
N PHE A 5 -4.24 6.18 -1.60
CA PHE A 5 -3.50 5.32 -0.67
C PHE A 5 -4.40 4.28 -0.02
N GLN A 6 -5.70 4.58 0.18
CA GLN A 6 -6.66 3.61 0.67
C GLN A 6 -6.85 2.45 -0.33
N HIS A 7 -7.01 2.76 -1.61
CA HIS A 7 -7.14 1.71 -2.64
C HIS A 7 -5.83 0.95 -2.83
N LEU A 8 -4.68 1.63 -2.80
CA LEU A 8 -3.37 0.98 -2.84
C LEU A 8 -3.20 0.00 -1.67
N GLU A 9 -3.50 0.42 -0.43
CA GLU A 9 -3.44 -0.44 0.76
C GLU A 9 -4.36 -1.66 0.60
N MET A 10 -5.57 -1.48 0.08
CA MET A 10 -6.49 -2.59 -0.19
C MET A 10 -5.90 -3.62 -1.17
N HIS A 11 -5.29 -3.18 -2.28
CA HIS A 11 -4.60 -4.08 -3.21
C HIS A 11 -3.40 -4.77 -2.55
N MET A 12 -2.59 -4.03 -1.78
CA MET A 12 -1.41 -4.56 -1.12
C MET A 12 -1.75 -5.62 -0.07
N ARG A 13 -2.88 -5.50 0.64
CA ARG A 13 -3.35 -6.54 1.58
C ARG A 13 -3.63 -7.87 0.90
N ALA A 14 -4.08 -7.86 -0.35
CA ALA A 14 -4.34 -9.07 -1.12
C ALA A 14 -3.07 -9.66 -1.74
N GLU A 15 -2.17 -8.80 -2.22
CA GLU A 15 -1.00 -9.23 -3.00
C GLU A 15 0.25 -9.50 -2.16
N TYR A 16 0.37 -8.85 -1.00
CA TYR A 16 1.49 -8.99 -0.08
C TYR A 16 1.07 -9.74 1.18
N GLN A 17 1.29 -11.05 1.18
CA GLN A 17 1.01 -11.89 2.34
C GLN A 17 2.06 -11.64 3.44
N THR A 18 1.61 -11.48 4.68
CA THR A 18 2.53 -11.32 5.81
C THR A 18 3.34 -12.60 6.04
N LEU A 19 4.61 -12.46 6.44
CA LEU A 19 5.54 -13.58 6.62
C LEU A 19 5.03 -14.65 7.60
N VAL A 20 4.21 -14.24 8.57
CA VAL A 20 3.67 -15.14 9.61
C VAL A 20 2.22 -15.54 9.35
N GLY A 21 1.67 -15.25 8.16
CA GLY A 21 0.30 -15.61 7.78
C GLY A 21 -0.79 -14.85 8.55
N ARG A 22 -0.43 -13.78 9.25
CA ARG A 22 -1.36 -12.95 10.00
C ARG A 22 -2.10 -11.99 9.06
N ASP A 23 -3.42 -11.89 9.23
CA ASP A 23 -4.21 -10.90 8.51
C ASP A 23 -3.79 -9.46 8.90
N HIS A 24 -3.57 -8.62 7.89
CA HIS A 24 -3.07 -7.25 8.07
C HIS A 24 -4.08 -6.37 8.82
N LEU A 25 -5.36 -6.44 8.45
CA LEU A 25 -6.40 -5.62 9.06
C LEU A 25 -6.64 -6.01 10.52
N ALA A 26 -6.60 -7.31 10.82
CA ALA A 26 -6.64 -7.83 12.18
C ALA A 26 -5.39 -7.44 13.00
N PHE A 27 -4.22 -7.36 12.38
CA PHE A 27 -3.01 -6.84 13.04
C PHE A 27 -3.15 -5.35 13.40
N ARG A 28 -3.57 -4.51 12.46
CA ARG A 28 -3.74 -3.06 12.69
C ARG A 28 -4.95 -2.75 13.57
N SER A 29 -5.92 -3.65 13.67
CA SER A 29 -7.11 -3.54 14.52
C SER A 29 -7.05 -4.41 15.79
N TYR A 30 -5.85 -4.63 16.35
CA TYR A 30 -5.64 -5.66 17.38
C TYR A 30 -6.53 -5.52 18.63
N TYR A 31 -6.65 -4.30 19.15
CA TYR A 31 -7.50 -4.00 20.31
C TYR A 31 -8.73 -3.17 19.94
N TYR A 32 -8.60 -2.28 18.95
CA TYR A 32 -9.65 -1.40 18.47
C TYR A 32 -9.63 -1.35 16.95
N PRO A 33 -10.78 -1.19 16.27
CA PRO A 33 -10.83 -1.03 14.83
C PRO A 33 -9.97 0.15 14.35
N VAL A 34 -9.18 -0.07 13.30
CA VAL A 34 -8.46 1.02 12.62
C VAL A 34 -9.45 2.05 12.09
N LYS A 35 -9.12 3.34 12.22
CA LYS A 35 -9.98 4.43 11.77
C LYS A 35 -9.15 5.58 11.23
N ASN A 36 -9.36 5.94 9.95
CA ASN A 36 -8.72 7.06 9.27
C ASN A 36 -7.17 7.03 9.30
N VAL A 37 -6.58 5.83 9.31
CA VAL A 37 -5.14 5.61 9.26
C VAL A 37 -4.86 4.59 8.17
N LEU A 38 -3.83 4.84 7.37
CA LEU A 38 -3.36 3.96 6.30
C LEU A 38 -1.95 3.47 6.66
N ASP A 39 -1.67 2.20 6.39
CA ASP A 39 -0.36 1.62 6.62
C ASP A 39 0.62 1.95 5.47
N GLY A 40 1.43 2.98 5.67
CA GLY A 40 2.47 3.38 4.72
C GLY A 40 3.52 2.31 4.49
N ASP A 41 3.92 1.57 5.53
CA ASP A 41 4.94 0.52 5.42
C ASP A 41 4.48 -0.61 4.49
N LEU A 42 3.19 -0.95 4.56
CA LEU A 42 2.57 -1.90 3.64
C LEU A 42 2.52 -1.34 2.21
N CYS A 43 2.15 -0.06 2.04
CA CYS A 43 2.09 0.57 0.72
C CYS A 43 3.47 0.64 0.04
N GLU A 44 4.54 0.90 0.79
CA GLU A 44 5.92 0.92 0.29
C GLU A 44 6.40 -0.46 -0.19
N GLN A 45 5.77 -1.56 0.26
CA GLN A 45 6.05 -2.91 -0.28
C GLN A 45 5.67 -3.05 -1.77
N TYR A 46 4.88 -2.13 -2.32
CA TYR A 46 4.52 -2.12 -3.74
C TYR A 46 5.75 -2.24 -4.65
N ASN A 47 6.82 -1.52 -4.34
CA ASN A 47 8.06 -1.51 -5.12
C ASN A 47 8.82 -2.85 -5.08
N HIS A 48 8.48 -3.73 -4.13
CA HIS A 48 9.09 -5.05 -3.95
C HIS A 48 8.27 -6.19 -4.59
N LEU A 49 7.07 -5.89 -5.10
CA LEU A 49 6.28 -6.88 -5.83
C LEU A 49 6.89 -7.18 -7.20
N ASP A 50 6.57 -8.35 -7.75
CA ASP A 50 6.87 -8.66 -9.15
C ASP A 50 6.25 -7.62 -10.09
N ILE A 51 6.96 -7.28 -11.18
CA ILE A 51 6.54 -6.24 -12.12
C ILE A 51 5.13 -6.46 -12.69
N ASN A 52 4.70 -7.71 -12.84
CA ASN A 52 3.36 -8.04 -13.33
C ASN A 52 2.28 -7.65 -12.32
N LYS A 53 2.51 -7.88 -11.03
CA LYS A 53 1.60 -7.45 -9.95
C LYS A 53 1.59 -5.94 -9.82
N GLN A 54 2.76 -5.30 -9.90
CA GLN A 54 2.86 -3.84 -9.90
C GLN A 54 2.00 -3.22 -11.02
N LYS A 55 2.10 -3.76 -12.25
CA LYS A 55 1.29 -3.32 -13.40
C LYS A 55 -0.20 -3.52 -13.16
N MET A 56 -0.61 -4.72 -12.73
CA MET A 56 -2.02 -5.03 -12.46
C MET A 56 -2.63 -4.07 -11.42
N ILE A 57 -1.92 -3.80 -10.32
CA ILE A 57 -2.37 -2.86 -9.29
C ILE A 57 -2.41 -1.43 -9.85
N ALA A 58 -1.38 -1.01 -10.59
CA ALA A 58 -1.34 0.34 -11.17
C ALA A 58 -2.48 0.56 -12.17
N GLU A 59 -2.77 -0.42 -13.02
CA GLU A 59 -3.92 -0.41 -13.93
C GLU A 59 -5.24 -0.31 -13.16
N GLY A 60 -5.40 -1.06 -12.06
CA GLY A 60 -6.56 -0.97 -11.18
C GLY A 60 -6.73 0.39 -10.48
N LEU A 61 -5.67 1.20 -10.41
CA LEU A 61 -5.65 2.56 -9.87
C LEU A 61 -5.71 3.64 -10.97
N ASP A 62 -5.86 3.26 -12.25
CA ASP A 62 -5.77 4.14 -13.42
C ASP A 62 -4.44 4.92 -13.48
N ARG A 63 -3.32 4.23 -13.19
CA ARG A 63 -1.96 4.80 -13.13
C ARG A 63 -0.95 3.89 -13.80
N THR A 64 0.23 4.43 -14.01
CA THR A 64 1.44 3.65 -14.36
C THR A 64 2.20 3.25 -13.10
N THR A 65 3.02 2.21 -13.19
CA THR A 65 3.87 1.77 -12.07
C THR A 65 4.80 2.88 -11.57
N SER A 66 5.32 3.70 -12.49
CA SER A 66 6.18 4.84 -12.17
C SER A 66 5.43 5.94 -11.41
N GLU A 67 4.17 6.21 -11.75
CA GLU A 67 3.35 7.19 -11.03
C GLU A 67 3.04 6.74 -9.60
N VAL A 68 2.75 5.44 -9.40
CA VAL A 68 2.53 4.88 -8.06
C VAL A 68 3.81 5.00 -7.22
N ALA A 69 4.95 4.57 -7.77
CA ALA A 69 6.25 4.66 -7.09
C ALA A 69 6.62 6.10 -6.74
N LYS A 70 6.45 7.03 -7.68
CA LYS A 70 6.71 8.46 -7.46
C LYS A 70 5.81 9.02 -6.35
N LYS A 71 4.53 8.64 -6.33
CA LYS A 71 3.58 9.15 -5.34
C LYS A 71 3.88 8.64 -3.92
N LEU A 72 4.40 7.42 -3.78
CA LEU A 72 4.93 6.91 -2.51
C LEU A 72 6.13 7.74 -2.05
N GLU A 73 7.08 7.98 -2.95
CA GLU A 73 8.29 8.76 -2.66
C GLU A 73 7.98 10.23 -2.32
N ASP A 74 7.02 10.85 -3.01
CA ASP A 74 6.62 12.24 -2.76
C ASP A 74 6.11 12.44 -1.32
N ILE A 75 5.41 11.46 -0.73
CA ILE A 75 4.97 11.53 0.67
C ILE A 75 6.16 11.47 1.62
N ARG A 76 7.10 10.54 1.36
CA ARG A 76 8.31 10.40 2.17
C ARG A 76 9.17 11.65 2.11
N THR A 77 9.44 12.16 0.91
CA THR A 77 10.22 13.38 0.69
C THR A 77 9.58 14.61 1.35
N ARG A 78 8.24 14.68 1.40
CA ARG A 78 7.52 15.84 1.94
C ARG A 78 7.47 15.87 3.47
N PHE A 79 7.44 14.72 4.13
CA PHE A 79 7.16 14.62 5.57
C PHE A 79 8.19 13.83 6.38
N ALA A 80 9.15 13.19 5.71
CA ALA A 80 10.16 12.32 6.30
C ALA A 80 11.54 12.55 5.66
N PHE A 81 12.45 11.58 5.83
CA PHE A 81 13.84 11.60 5.40
C PHE A 81 14.19 10.43 4.47
#